data_AF-A0A845PNI6-F1
#
_entry.id   AF-A0A845PNI6-F1
#
_cell.length_a   1.000
_cell.length_b   1.000
_cell.length_c   1.000
_cell.angle_alpha   90.00
_cell.angle_beta   90.00
_cell.angle_gamma   90.00
#
_symmetry.space_group_name_H-M   'P 1'
#
loop_
_entity.id
_entity.type
_entity.pdbx_description
1 polymer ?
#
loop_
_entity_poly.entity_id
_entity_poly.type
_entity_poly.pdbx_seq_one_letter_code
_entity_poly.pdbx_strand_id
1 'polypeptide(L)'
;MATKFTQIIVTPRNWRTGTKSDLLSKNWIISYYFYSDIAPKGKQIRIKGMNRAKTLEEKRSLTRQLIENEKNLLLSGYDPISKSFPELNNGELSPDTFFIDALELAYEKIEASPHHIKQVKHCIARLKPFFK
;
A
#
# COMPACT_ATOMS: atom_id res chain seq x y z
N MET A 1 -6.60 -7.56 9.34
CA MET A 1 -5.34 -8.23 9.74
C MET A 1 -4.37 -7.17 10.23
N ALA A 2 -3.74 -7.35 11.40
CA ALA A 2 -2.72 -6.41 11.87
C ALA A 2 -1.43 -6.65 11.07
N THR A 3 -1.06 -5.71 10.19
CA THR A 3 0.19 -5.74 9.43
C THR A 3 1.37 -5.64 10.41
N LYS A 4 2.17 -6.71 10.49
CA LYS A 4 3.36 -6.76 11.35
C LYS A 4 4.61 -6.55 10.50
N PHE A 5 5.40 -5.54 10.82
CA PHE A 5 6.66 -5.24 10.14
C PHE A 5 7.73 -4.80 11.13
N THR A 6 9.01 -5.03 10.81
CA THR A 6 10.13 -4.53 11.62
C THR A 6 10.35 -3.04 11.43
N GLN A 7 11.13 -2.43 12.30
CA GLN A 7 11.65 -1.08 12.06
C GLN A 7 12.30 -0.96 10.68
N ILE A 8 12.00 0.14 9.99
CA ILE A 8 12.60 0.48 8.70
C ILE A 8 14.04 0.97 8.94
N ILE A 9 14.99 0.29 8.28
CA ILE A 9 16.42 0.57 8.39
C ILE A 9 16.91 1.11 7.04
N VAL A 10 17.91 1.99 7.07
CA VAL A 10 18.59 2.48 5.87
C VAL A 10 20.06 2.10 5.94
N THR A 11 20.53 1.45 4.90
CA THR A 11 21.94 1.23 4.64
C THR A 11 22.40 2.26 3.62
N PRO A 12 23.46 3.03 3.88
CA PRO A 12 24.39 2.94 5.02
C PRO A 12 23.86 3.56 6.33
N ARG A 13 24.24 3.00 7.49
CA ARG A 13 23.70 3.38 8.83
C ARG A 13 23.90 4.85 9.19
N ASN A 14 24.98 5.46 8.71
CA ASN A 14 25.33 6.87 8.93
C ASN A 14 24.72 7.83 7.89
N TRP A 15 23.69 7.42 7.14
CA TRP A 15 23.06 8.24 6.09
C TRP A 15 22.59 9.63 6.57
N ARG A 16 22.21 9.77 7.86
CA ARG A 16 21.76 11.03 8.46
C ARG A 16 22.90 12.01 8.77
N THR A 17 24.03 11.51 9.25
CA THR A 17 25.08 12.34 9.86
C THR A 17 26.40 12.36 9.08
N GLY A 18 26.62 11.41 8.16
CA GLY A 18 27.90 11.34 7.46
C GLY A 18 28.12 12.49 6.47
N THR A 19 29.36 12.96 6.38
CA THR A 19 29.75 14.19 5.66
C THR A 19 30.61 13.94 4.41
N LYS A 20 30.79 12.69 3.98
CA LYS A 20 31.67 12.36 2.85
C LYS A 20 30.94 12.32 1.50
N SER A 21 31.63 12.76 0.45
CA SER A 21 31.34 12.49 -0.97
C SER A 21 31.09 11.00 -1.26
N ASP A 22 31.71 10.11 -0.47
CA ASP A 22 31.54 8.66 -0.50
C ASP A 22 30.09 8.18 -0.19
N LEU A 23 29.27 8.96 0.51
CA LEU A 23 27.85 8.61 0.71
C LEU A 23 27.00 8.82 -0.55
N LEU A 24 27.41 9.77 -1.39
CA LEU A 24 26.69 10.07 -2.63
C LEU A 24 26.94 8.97 -3.66
N SER A 25 28.19 8.50 -3.77
CA SER A 25 28.58 7.40 -4.67
C SER A 25 28.00 6.04 -4.27
N LYS A 26 27.77 5.80 -2.97
CA LYS A 26 27.20 4.54 -2.48
C LYS A 26 25.72 4.41 -2.79
N ASN A 27 25.31 3.20 -3.15
CA ASN A 27 23.89 2.85 -3.26
C ASN A 27 23.27 2.71 -1.88
N TRP A 28 22.22 3.50 -1.64
CA TRP A 28 21.40 3.42 -0.44
C TRP A 28 20.29 2.40 -0.64
N ILE A 29 19.95 1.71 0.44
CA ILE A 29 18.91 0.69 0.47
C ILE A 29 18.12 0.90 1.75
N ILE A 30 16.82 1.15 1.60
CA ILE A 30 15.86 1.07 2.70
C ILE A 30 15.42 -0.39 2.79
N SER A 31 15.45 -0.98 3.98
CA SER A 31 15.04 -2.36 4.19
C SER A 31 14.26 -2.56 5.48
N TYR A 32 13.35 -3.53 5.43
CA TYR A 32 12.58 -4.01 6.57
C TYR A 32 12.08 -5.44 6.29
N TYR A 33 11.62 -6.13 7.31
CA TYR A 33 10.92 -7.40 7.19
C TYR A 33 9.43 -7.20 7.35
N PHE A 34 8.66 -7.72 6.40
CA PHE A 34 7.20 -7.74 6.42
C PHE A 34 6.72 -9.16 6.72
N TYR A 35 5.77 -9.31 7.65
CA TYR A 35 5.21 -10.60 8.04
C TYR A 35 3.74 -10.67 7.61
N SER A 36 3.38 -11.76 6.93
CA SER A 36 2.01 -12.10 6.56
C SER A 36 1.81 -13.61 6.67
N ASP A 37 0.57 -14.08 6.54
CA ASP A 37 0.25 -15.52 6.59
C ASP A 37 0.96 -16.31 5.49
N ILE A 38 1.19 -15.67 4.34
CA ILE A 38 1.93 -16.24 3.20
C ILE A 38 3.45 -16.26 3.48
N ALA A 39 3.94 -15.36 4.34
CA ALA A 39 5.35 -15.23 4.69
C ALA A 39 5.56 -15.19 6.22
N PRO A 40 5.34 -16.32 6.93
CA PRO A 40 5.40 -16.35 8.40
C PRO A 40 6.83 -16.12 8.92
N LYS A 41 7.86 -16.47 8.13
CA LYS A 41 9.28 -16.17 8.46
C LYS A 41 9.69 -14.73 8.16
N GLY A 42 8.79 -13.94 7.57
CA GLY A 42 9.03 -12.57 7.13
C GLY A 42 9.72 -12.49 5.77
N LYS A 43 9.24 -11.62 4.89
CA LYS A 43 9.88 -11.28 3.61
C LYS A 43 10.66 -9.98 3.76
N GLN A 44 11.92 -9.98 3.32
CA GLN A 44 12.73 -8.77 3.32
C GLN A 44 12.35 -7.88 2.12
N ILE A 45 11.83 -6.70 2.41
CA ILE A 45 11.54 -5.66 1.41
C ILE A 45 12.76 -4.74 1.29
N ARG A 46 13.11 -4.36 0.06
CA ARG A 46 14.26 -3.50 -0.25
C ARG A 46 13.86 -2.42 -1.26
N ILE A 47 14.04 -1.16 -0.88
CA ILE A 47 13.70 0.01 -1.71
C ILE A 47 14.99 0.76 -2.07
N LYS A 48 15.17 1.09 -3.35
CA LYS A 48 16.38 1.74 -3.90
C LYS A 48 16.10 3.06 -4.64
N GLY A 49 14.91 3.64 -4.49
CA GLY A 49 14.41 4.78 -5.29
C GLY A 49 15.13 6.13 -5.11
N MET A 50 15.98 6.26 -4.09
CA MET A 50 16.72 7.49 -3.75
C MET A 50 18.05 7.64 -4.48
N ASN A 51 18.57 6.57 -5.12
CA ASN A 51 19.93 6.57 -5.69
C ASN A 51 20.12 7.45 -6.93
N ARG A 52 19.02 7.99 -7.49
CA ARG A 52 19.04 8.96 -8.59
C ARG A 52 19.37 10.39 -8.17
N ALA A 53 19.40 10.67 -6.86
CA ALA A 53 19.68 12.01 -6.35
C ALA A 53 21.07 12.50 -6.74
N LYS A 54 21.17 13.76 -7.16
CA LYS A 54 22.45 14.38 -7.56
C LYS A 54 23.19 14.95 -6.36
N THR A 55 22.48 15.31 -5.30
CA THR A 55 23.08 15.86 -4.07
C THR A 55 22.78 14.98 -2.86
N LEU A 56 23.64 15.05 -1.84
CA LEU A 56 23.44 14.31 -0.60
C LEU A 56 22.17 14.78 0.15
N GLU A 57 21.88 16.07 0.09
CA GLU A 57 20.70 16.66 0.69
C GLU A 57 19.42 16.17 0.02
N GLU A 58 19.37 16.18 -1.32
CA GLU A 58 18.28 15.60 -2.09
C GLU A 58 18.12 14.11 -1.78
N LYS A 59 19.22 13.35 -1.71
CA LYS A 59 19.19 11.93 -1.39
C LYS A 59 18.60 11.66 -0.01
N ARG A 60 18.93 12.51 0.98
CA ARG A 60 18.35 12.45 2.34
C ARG A 60 16.87 12.80 2.32
N SER A 61 16.47 13.84 1.59
CA SER A 61 15.08 14.25 1.44
C SER A 61 14.24 13.13 0.83
N LEU A 62 14.67 12.57 -0.30
CA LEU A 62 14.01 11.42 -0.95
C LEU A 62 13.95 10.21 -0.02
N THR A 63 15.02 9.93 0.73
CA THR A 63 15.01 8.82 1.68
C THR A 63 13.96 9.02 2.78
N ARG A 64 13.82 10.24 3.32
CA ARG A 64 12.77 10.55 4.31
C ARG A 64 11.38 10.39 3.71
N GLN A 65 11.14 10.93 2.52
CA GLN A 65 9.87 10.81 1.82
C GLN A 65 9.50 9.34 1.54
N LEU A 66 10.46 8.54 1.09
CA LEU A 66 10.24 7.11 0.84
C LEU A 66 9.92 6.35 2.12
N ILE A 67 10.60 6.64 3.23
CA ILE A 67 10.29 6.02 4.52
C ILE A 67 8.88 6.38 4.99
N GLU A 68 8.51 7.66 4.88
CA GLU A 68 7.19 8.13 5.34
C GLU A 68 6.07 7.55 4.48
N ASN A 69 6.23 7.58 3.16
CA ASN A 69 5.27 6.98 2.23
C ASN A 69 5.11 5.48 2.48
N GLU A 70 6.21 4.75 2.64
CA GLU A 70 6.18 3.31 2.92
C GLU A 70 5.46 3.03 4.24
N LYS A 71 5.77 3.80 5.28
CA LYS A 71 5.12 3.68 6.58
C LYS A 71 3.61 3.94 6.48
N ASN A 72 3.20 4.97 5.76
CA ASN A 72 1.79 5.29 5.55
C ASN A 72 1.07 4.17 4.78
N LEU A 73 1.69 3.61 3.74
CA LEU A 73 1.15 2.47 3.00
C LEU A 73 0.94 1.26 3.92
N LEU A 74 1.96 0.88 4.69
CA LEU A 74 1.89 -0.25 5.62
C LEU A 74 0.82 -0.06 6.70
N LEU A 75 0.65 1.17 7.20
CA LEU A 75 -0.39 1.53 8.17
C LEU A 75 -1.79 1.51 7.56
N SER A 76 -1.93 1.90 6.29
CA SER A 76 -3.19 1.75 5.53
C SER A 76 -3.48 0.31 5.09
N GLY A 77 -2.66 -0.65 5.50
CA GLY A 77 -2.88 -2.07 5.27
C GLY A 77 -2.28 -2.62 3.98
N TYR A 78 -1.55 -1.84 3.19
CA TYR A 78 -0.90 -2.29 1.96
C TYR A 78 0.00 -3.52 2.20
N ASP A 79 -0.13 -4.54 1.34
CA ASP A 79 0.74 -5.71 1.34
C ASP A 79 1.87 -5.54 0.29
N PRO A 80 3.13 -5.34 0.72
CA PRO A 80 4.28 -5.20 -0.18
C PRO A 80 4.67 -6.51 -0.88
N ILE A 81 4.15 -7.68 -0.46
CA ILE A 81 4.39 -8.97 -1.11
C ILE A 81 3.55 -9.09 -2.38
N SER A 82 2.24 -8.86 -2.28
CA SER A 82 1.28 -8.88 -3.40
C SER A 82 1.26 -7.59 -4.20
N LYS A 83 1.77 -6.49 -3.61
CA LYS A 83 1.69 -5.12 -4.13
C LYS A 83 0.26 -4.62 -4.29
N SER A 84 -0.61 -5.04 -3.38
CA SER A 84 -2.02 -4.66 -3.35
C SER A 84 -2.41 -4.27 -1.94
N PHE A 85 -3.49 -3.50 -1.82
CA PHE A 85 -4.21 -3.48 -0.56
C PHE A 85 -4.91 -4.83 -0.41
N PRO A 86 -4.98 -5.40 0.81
CA PRO A 86 -5.86 -6.52 1.07
C PRO A 86 -7.25 -6.10 0.62
N GLU A 87 -7.89 -6.91 -0.21
CA GLU A 87 -9.28 -6.70 -0.54
C GLU A 87 -10.03 -6.55 0.79
N LEU A 88 -10.71 -5.43 0.97
CA LEU A 88 -11.69 -5.29 2.05
C LEU A 88 -12.60 -6.49 1.88
N ASN A 89 -12.54 -7.43 2.84
CA ASN A 89 -13.23 -8.71 2.79
C ASN A 89 -14.57 -8.56 2.06
N ASN A 90 -14.70 -9.28 0.94
CA ASN A 90 -15.82 -9.31 0.00
C ASN A 90 -17.12 -9.78 0.68
N GLY A 91 -17.58 -9.09 1.72
CA GLY A 91 -18.65 -9.56 2.58
C GLY A 91 -19.03 -8.66 3.75
N GLU A 92 -18.20 -7.74 4.22
CA GLU A 92 -18.60 -6.81 5.31
C GLU A 92 -18.49 -5.35 4.86
N LEU A 93 -19.61 -4.63 4.94
CA LEU A 93 -19.67 -3.21 4.64
C LEU A 93 -18.86 -2.45 5.71
N SER A 94 -17.79 -1.79 5.31
CA SER A 94 -17.04 -0.86 6.15
C SER A 94 -17.62 0.56 5.98
N PRO A 95 -17.57 1.44 7.00
CA PRO A 95 -17.83 2.86 6.82
C PRO A 95 -16.97 3.53 5.73
N ASP A 96 -15.80 2.95 5.45
CA ASP A 96 -14.85 3.42 4.43
C ASP A 96 -15.06 2.76 3.05
N THR A 97 -16.03 1.86 2.90
CA THR A 97 -16.34 1.24 1.60
C THR A 97 -16.89 2.31 0.65
N PHE A 98 -16.31 2.43 -0.55
CA PHE A 98 -16.80 3.38 -1.54
C PHE A 98 -18.24 3.08 -1.94
N PHE A 99 -19.01 4.13 -2.22
CA PHE A 99 -20.46 4.03 -2.45
C PHE A 99 -20.85 3.00 -3.52
N ILE A 100 -20.11 2.95 -4.64
CA ILE A 100 -20.38 1.98 -5.71
C ILE A 100 -20.02 0.56 -5.27
N ASP A 101 -18.88 0.37 -4.59
CA ASP A 101 -18.44 -0.93 -4.10
C ASP A 101 -19.43 -1.48 -3.06
N ALA A 102 -20.00 -0.63 -2.21
CA ALA A 102 -21.04 -1.00 -1.26
C ALA A 102 -22.31 -1.50 -1.96
N LEU A 103 -22.72 -0.86 -3.07
CA LEU A 103 -23.86 -1.29 -3.88
C LEU A 103 -23.58 -2.62 -4.60
N GLU A 104 -22.37 -2.82 -5.11
CA GLU A 104 -21.95 -4.09 -5.73
C GLU A 104 -21.94 -5.24 -4.69
N LEU A 105 -21.43 -4.99 -3.49
CA LEU A 105 -21.48 -5.95 -2.38
C LEU A 105 -22.91 -6.27 -1.92
N ALA A 106 -23.79 -5.26 -1.86
CA ALA A 106 -25.20 -5.47 -1.52
C ALA A 106 -25.93 -6.27 -2.62
N TYR A 107 -25.59 -6.02 -3.89
CA TYR A 107 -26.15 -6.72 -5.05
C TYR A 107 -25.90 -8.24 -5.02
N GLU A 108 -24.77 -8.69 -4.47
CA GLU A 108 -24.48 -10.12 -4.34
C GLU A 108 -25.33 -10.83 -3.27
N LYS A 109 -25.94 -10.07 -2.35
CA LYS A 109 -26.67 -10.60 -1.18
C LYS A 109 -28.19 -10.48 -1.27
N ILE A 110 -28.71 -9.75 -2.24
CA ILE A 110 -30.16 -9.52 -2.38
C ILE A 110 -30.87 -10.75 -2.93
N GLU A 111 -31.83 -11.27 -2.17
CA GLU A 111 -32.78 -12.29 -2.63
C GLU A 111 -34.01 -11.61 -3.26
N ALA A 112 -34.10 -11.65 -4.59
CA ALA A 112 -35.23 -11.10 -5.34
C ALA A 112 -35.46 -11.86 -6.65
N SER A 113 -36.57 -11.58 -7.34
CA SER A 113 -36.82 -12.18 -8.66
C SER A 113 -35.71 -11.79 -9.67
N PRO A 114 -35.41 -12.64 -10.68
CA PRO A 114 -34.40 -12.35 -11.69
C PRO A 114 -34.60 -11.01 -12.42
N HIS A 115 -35.86 -10.60 -12.62
CA HIS A 115 -36.20 -9.32 -13.23
C HIS A 115 -35.72 -8.14 -12.38
N HIS A 116 -36.00 -8.16 -11.08
CA HIS A 116 -35.58 -7.12 -10.13
C HIS A 116 -34.06 -7.06 -9.99
N ILE A 117 -33.38 -8.21 -9.89
CA ILE A 117 -31.91 -8.28 -9.87
C ILE A 117 -31.32 -7.59 -11.11
N LYS A 118 -31.87 -7.88 -12.30
CA LYS A 118 -31.43 -7.25 -13.55
C LYS A 118 -31.62 -5.73 -13.55
N GLN A 119 -32.73 -5.23 -13.02
CA GLN A 119 -32.98 -3.78 -12.90
C GLN A 119 -31.96 -3.12 -11.95
N VAL A 120 -31.68 -3.73 -10.80
CA VAL A 120 -30.69 -3.23 -9.83
C VAL A 120 -29.31 -3.16 -10.48
N LYS A 121 -28.90 -4.21 -11.20
CA LYS A 121 -27.63 -4.23 -11.95
C LYS A 121 -27.51 -3.06 -12.94
N HIS A 122 -28.58 -2.77 -13.68
CA HIS A 122 -28.59 -1.62 -14.60
C HIS A 122 -28.47 -0.28 -13.86
N CYS A 123 -29.07 -0.14 -12.68
CA CYS A 123 -28.96 1.08 -11.88
C CYS A 123 -27.52 1.31 -11.41
N ILE A 124 -26.87 0.26 -10.87
CA ILE A 124 -25.47 0.32 -10.44
C ILE A 124 -24.56 0.70 -11.62
N ALA A 125 -24.76 0.06 -12.79
CA ALA A 125 -23.98 0.35 -14.00
C ALA A 125 -24.14 1.80 -14.49
N ARG A 126 -25.32 2.40 -14.32
CA ARG A 126 -25.57 3.82 -14.65
C ARG A 126 -24.92 4.78 -13.66
N LEU A 127 -24.79 4.39 -12.39
CA LEU A 127 -24.19 5.23 -11.36
C LEU A 127 -22.65 5.20 -11.40
N LYS A 128 -22.05 4.08 -11.79
CA LYS A 128 -20.59 3.87 -11.82
C LYS A 128 -19.76 4.99 -12.48
N PRO A 129 -20.18 5.63 -13.60
CA PRO A 129 -19.42 6.72 -14.21
C PRO A 129 -19.35 8.01 -13.36
N PHE A 130 -20.28 8.22 -12.42
CA PHE A 130 -20.40 9.45 -11.64
C PHE A 130 -19.54 9.45 -10.36
N PHE A 131 -19.05 8.29 -9.93
CA PHE A 131 -18.34 8.10 -8.65
C PHE A 131 -16.93 7.53 -8.86
N LYS A 132 -16.27 7.95 -9.95
CA LYS A 132 -14.91 7.55 -10.31
C LYS A 132 -13.83 8.28 -9.52
#